data_AF-A0A1B7LDP1-F1
#
_entry.id   AF-A0A1B7LDP1-F1
#
_cell.length_a   1.000
_cell.length_b   1.000
_cell.length_c   1.000
_cell.angle_alpha   90.00
_cell.angle_beta   90.00
_cell.angle_gamma   90.00
#
_symmetry.space_group_name_H-M   'P 1'
#
loop_
_entity.id
_entity.type
_entity.pdbx_description
1 polymer ?
#
loop_
_entity_poly.entity_id
_entity_poly.type
_entity_poly.pdbx_seq_one_letter_code
_entity_poly.pdbx_strand_id
1 'polypeptide(L)'
;MSYIVWKPIAERPRAYVFLGCEKQKNEKRSIYLGATPERAAARLRKLIGINDEYFHLVTELYRGRPGRKPQKSDQEKVIRSLLRLKARYKDEYVQSILEKALSDLGNNVAL
;
A
#
# COMPACT_ATOMS: atom_id res chain seq x y z
N MET A 1 15.20 11.68 -1.11
CA MET A 1 14.34 10.59 -0.61
C MET A 1 13.24 10.34 -1.62
N SER A 2 13.00 9.07 -1.98
CA SER A 2 11.96 8.68 -2.93
C SER A 2 10.59 8.63 -2.26
N TYR A 3 9.51 8.96 -2.97
CA TYR A 3 8.15 8.92 -2.41
C TYR A 3 7.07 8.69 -3.49
N ILE A 4 5.91 8.21 -3.07
CA ILE A 4 4.75 7.94 -3.95
C ILE A 4 3.73 9.07 -3.90
N VAL A 5 3.18 9.45 -5.06
CA VAL A 5 2.05 10.38 -5.17
C VAL A 5 0.99 9.82 -6.08
N TRP A 6 -0.27 9.90 -5.64
CA TRP A 6 -1.43 9.66 -6.48
C TRP A 6 -1.97 10.99 -7.02
N LYS A 7 -1.93 11.16 -8.34
CA LYS A 7 -2.46 12.35 -9.02
C LYS A 7 -3.79 12.02 -9.71
N PRO A 8 -4.84 12.85 -9.57
CA PRO A 8 -6.07 12.70 -10.33
C PRO A 8 -5.82 13.15 -11.78
N ILE A 9 -5.94 12.22 -12.74
CA ILE A 9 -5.81 12.53 -14.17
C ILE A 9 -7.06 12.01 -14.87
N ALA A 10 -7.87 12.91 -15.41
CA ALA A 10 -9.21 12.62 -15.95
C ALA A 10 -10.06 11.81 -14.94
N GLU A 11 -10.18 12.36 -13.72
CA GLU A 11 -10.96 11.80 -12.59
C GLU A 11 -10.50 10.44 -12.06
N ARG A 12 -9.46 9.84 -12.64
CA ARG A 12 -8.91 8.56 -12.20
C ARG A 12 -7.56 8.77 -11.52
N PRO A 13 -7.36 8.23 -10.30
CA PRO A 13 -6.10 8.38 -9.61
C PRO A 13 -5.02 7.55 -10.30
N ARG A 14 -3.84 8.16 -10.50
CA ARG A 14 -2.67 7.57 -11.14
C ARG A 14 -1.46 7.69 -10.21
N ALA A 15 -0.76 6.58 -9.99
CA ALA A 15 0.41 6.53 -9.13
C ALA A 15 1.68 6.97 -9.86
N TYR A 16 2.48 7.77 -9.18
CA TYR A 16 3.80 8.22 -9.62
C TYR A 16 4.82 8.01 -8.50
N VAL A 17 6.05 7.66 -8.85
CA VAL A 17 7.19 7.72 -7.94
C VAL A 17 8.06 8.91 -8.30
N PHE A 18 8.49 9.64 -7.27
CA PHE A 18 9.51 10.66 -7.36
C PHE A 18 10.77 10.06 -6.76
N LEU A 19 11.80 9.85 -7.58
CA LEU A 19 13.08 9.36 -7.11
C LEU A 19 13.92 10.55 -6.66
N GLY A 20 14.46 10.49 -5.43
CA GLY A 20 15.33 11.54 -4.93
C GLY A 20 16.68 11.50 -5.66
N CYS A 21 16.95 12.46 -6.53
CA CYS A 21 18.26 12.58 -7.16
C CYS A 21 19.30 13.02 -6.12
N GLU A 22 20.23 12.15 -5.75
CA GLU A 22 21.51 12.59 -5.22
C GLU A 22 22.36 13.13 -6.37
N LYS A 23 22.70 14.42 -6.24
CA LYS A 23 23.78 15.17 -6.90
C LYS A 23 23.76 15.20 -8.45
N GLN A 24 23.59 16.42 -8.97
CA GLN A 24 23.78 16.85 -10.38
C GLN A 24 22.64 16.56 -11.37
N LYS A 25 21.46 17.14 -11.12
CA LYS A 25 20.60 17.89 -12.09
C LYS A 25 19.19 17.99 -11.51
N ASN A 26 18.68 19.22 -11.41
CA ASN A 26 17.41 19.61 -10.81
C ASN A 26 16.16 19.16 -11.60
N GLU A 27 16.11 17.92 -12.06
CA GLU A 27 14.89 17.33 -12.61
C GLU A 27 14.35 16.28 -11.65
N LYS A 28 13.35 16.66 -10.85
CA LYS A 28 12.50 15.70 -10.13
C LYS A 28 11.84 14.79 -11.16
N ARG A 29 12.47 13.66 -11.50
CA ARG A 29 11.91 12.70 -12.46
C ARG A 29 10.74 11.97 -11.80
N SER A 30 9.53 12.40 -12.15
CA SER A 30 8.31 11.66 -11.79
C SER A 30 8.11 10.54 -12.80
N ILE A 31 8.09 9.29 -12.34
CA ILE A 31 7.86 8.12 -13.19
C ILE A 31 6.44 7.63 -12.95
N TYR A 32 5.66 7.51 -14.03
CA TYR A 32 4.33 6.90 -13.97
C TYR A 32 4.42 5.41 -13.65
N LEU A 33 3.73 4.99 -12.62
CA LEU A 33 3.74 3.61 -12.13
C LEU A 33 2.52 2.80 -12.59
N GLY A 34 1.34 3.43 -12.65
CA GLY A 34 0.11 2.75 -13.05
C GLY A 34 -1.15 3.40 -12.51
N ALA A 35 -2.30 2.85 -12.91
CA ALA A 35 -3.62 3.24 -12.40
C ALA A 35 -4.11 2.38 -11.22
N THR A 36 -3.42 1.27 -10.91
CA THR A 36 -3.74 0.40 -9.79
C THR A 36 -2.49 0.11 -8.96
N PRO A 37 -2.62 -0.16 -7.65
CA PRO A 37 -1.50 -0.52 -6.79
C PRO A 37 -0.71 -1.73 -7.29
N GLU A 38 -1.38 -2.73 -7.84
CA GLU A 38 -0.74 -3.97 -8.30
C GLU A 38 0.17 -3.68 -9.50
N ARG A 39 -0.32 -2.87 -10.46
CA ARG A 39 0.48 -2.42 -11.61
C ARG A 39 1.64 -1.53 -11.15
N ALA A 40 1.39 -0.64 -10.21
CA ALA A 40 2.41 0.26 -9.69
C ALA A 40 3.50 -0.47 -8.90
N ALA A 41 3.15 -1.47 -8.09
CA ALA A 41 4.10 -2.34 -7.39
C ALA A 41 4.94 -3.18 -8.36
N ALA A 42 4.30 -3.78 -9.38
CA ALA A 42 5.02 -4.53 -10.41
C ALA A 42 6.03 -3.64 -11.18
N ARG A 43 5.69 -2.36 -11.40
CA ARG A 43 6.59 -1.40 -12.06
C ARG A 43 7.69 -0.91 -11.11
N LEU A 44 7.39 -0.65 -9.85
CA LEU A 44 8.39 -0.33 -8.81
C LEU A 44 9.43 -1.45 -8.71
N ARG A 45 9.00 -2.71 -8.67
CA ARG A 45 9.90 -3.87 -8.63
C ARG A 45 10.92 -3.87 -9.78
N LYS A 46 10.52 -3.43 -10.98
CA LYS A 46 11.39 -3.32 -12.15
C LYS A 46 12.32 -2.11 -12.10
N LEU A 47 11.91 -1.03 -11.43
CA LEU A 47 12.66 0.24 -11.40
C LEU A 47 13.78 0.24 -10.35
N ILE A 48 13.51 -0.30 -9.16
CA ILE A 48 14.42 -0.19 -8.00
C ILE A 48 14.82 -1.56 -7.42
N GLY A 49 14.32 -2.67 -7.98
CA GLY A 49 14.58 -4.01 -7.46
C GLY A 49 13.73 -4.36 -6.23
N ILE A 50 14.04 -5.49 -5.58
CA ILE A 50 13.42 -5.90 -4.31
C ILE A 50 14.44 -5.63 -3.20
N ASN A 51 14.21 -4.55 -2.47
CA ASN A 51 15.02 -4.12 -1.32
C ASN A 51 14.10 -3.39 -0.32
N ASP A 52 14.67 -2.88 0.77
CA ASP A 52 13.89 -2.18 1.81
C ASP A 52 13.16 -0.94 1.26
N GLU A 53 13.77 -0.21 0.32
CA GLU A 53 13.14 0.93 -0.35
C GLU A 53 11.91 0.51 -1.15
N TYR A 54 11.95 -0.65 -1.82
CA TYR A 54 10.78 -1.21 -2.50
C TYR A 54 9.64 -1.52 -1.53
N PHE A 55 9.91 -2.18 -0.41
CA PHE A 55 8.86 -2.51 0.56
C PHE A 55 8.26 -1.26 1.18
N HIS A 56 9.08 -0.25 1.45
CA HIS A 56 8.64 1.05 1.93
C HIS A 56 7.71 1.74 0.92
N LEU A 57 8.14 1.89 -0.34
CA LEU A 57 7.36 2.55 -1.39
C LEU A 57 6.09 1.79 -1.75
N VAL A 58 6.10 0.47 -1.71
CA VAL A 58 4.88 -0.34 -1.87
C VAL A 58 3.91 -0.07 -0.73
N THR A 59 4.39 0.02 0.51
CA THR A 59 3.54 0.36 1.66
C THR A 59 2.91 1.74 1.50
N GLU A 60 3.69 2.76 1.10
CA GLU A 60 3.18 4.10 0.79
C GLU A 60 2.18 4.09 -0.35
N LEU A 61 2.43 3.30 -1.40
CA LEU A 61 1.55 3.19 -2.56
C LEU A 61 0.14 2.73 -2.17
N TYR A 62 0.02 1.73 -1.30
CA TYR A 62 -1.27 1.23 -0.83
C TYR A 62 -1.93 2.18 0.18
N ARG A 63 -1.16 2.81 1.08
CA ARG A 63 -1.69 3.77 2.07
C ARG A 63 -2.15 5.09 1.44
N GLY A 64 -1.38 5.61 0.50
CA GLY A 64 -1.61 6.90 -0.15
C GLY A 64 -2.61 6.83 -1.31
N ARG A 65 -3.11 5.64 -1.67
CA ARG A 65 -4.12 5.52 -2.73
C ARG A 65 -5.38 6.26 -2.28
N PRO A 66 -5.88 7.25 -3.06
CA PRO A 66 -7.18 7.84 -2.79
C PRO A 66 -8.23 6.75 -2.98
N GLY A 67 -8.69 6.21 -1.86
CA GLY A 67 -9.72 5.20 -1.78
C GLY A 67 -11.09 5.83 -1.64
N ARG A 68 -12.12 5.11 -2.10
CA ARG A 68 -13.44 5.20 -1.46
C ARG A 68 -13.36 4.45 -0.13
N LYS A 69 -14.17 4.83 0.85
CA LYS A 69 -14.35 3.99 2.06
C LYS A 69 -14.63 2.56 1.60
N PRO A 70 -13.92 1.55 2.13
CA PRO A 70 -14.13 0.17 1.72
C PRO A 70 -15.59 -0.21 1.97
N GLN A 71 -16.21 -0.90 1.02
CA GLN A 71 -17.55 -1.42 1.21
C GLN A 71 -17.52 -2.49 2.30
N LYS A 72 -18.64 -2.69 3.03
CA LYS A 72 -18.75 -3.70 4.10
C LYS A 72 -18.30 -5.09 3.61
N SER A 73 -18.66 -5.46 2.37
CA SER A 73 -18.24 -6.72 1.75
C SER A 73 -16.73 -6.89 1.60
N ASP A 74 -15.99 -5.80 1.38
CA ASP A 74 -14.53 -5.84 1.25
C ASP A 74 -13.87 -5.90 2.63
N GLN A 75 -14.44 -5.22 3.63
CA GLN A 75 -14.01 -5.35 5.02
C GLN A 75 -14.20 -6.79 5.52
N GLU A 76 -15.34 -7.43 5.23
CA GLU A 76 -15.59 -8.83 5.59
C GLU A 76 -14.57 -9.79 4.96
N LYS A 77 -14.18 -9.58 3.70
CA LYS A 77 -13.14 -10.39 3.05
C LYS A 77 -11.78 -10.26 3.74
N VAL A 78 -11.43 -9.04 4.18
CA VAL A 78 -10.20 -8.78 4.92
C VAL A 78 -10.24 -9.47 6.28
N ILE A 79 -11.34 -9.35 7.02
CA ILE A 79 -11.54 -10.03 8.32
C ILE A 79 -11.40 -11.54 8.17
N ARG A 80 -12.08 -12.16 7.19
CA ARG A 80 -11.94 -13.61 6.92
C ARG A 80 -10.51 -14.02 6.59
N SER A 81 -9.77 -13.18 5.87
CA SER A 81 -8.37 -13.45 5.52
C SER A 81 -7.47 -13.37 6.75
N LEU A 82 -7.67 -12.36 7.61
CA LEU A 82 -6.95 -12.22 8.88
C LEU A 82 -7.23 -13.38 9.85
N LEU A 83 -8.49 -13.85 9.93
CA LEU A 83 -8.85 -15.03 10.73
C LEU A 83 -8.17 -16.30 10.23
N ARG A 84 -8.08 -16.51 8.91
CA ARG A 84 -7.34 -17.62 8.33
C ARG A 84 -5.84 -17.55 8.63
N LEU A 85 -5.26 -16.36 8.60
CA LEU A 85 -3.86 -16.14 8.98
C LEU A 85 -3.64 -16.46 10.47
N LYS A 86 -4.52 -15.97 11.35
CA LYS A 86 -4.47 -16.26 12.79
C LYS A 86 -4.55 -17.76 13.08
N ALA A 87 -5.40 -18.49 12.34
CA ALA A 87 -5.49 -19.94 12.46
C ALA A 87 -4.23 -20.69 11.97
N ARG A 88 -3.48 -20.11 11.03
CA ARG A 88 -2.28 -20.74 10.43
C ARG A 88 -1.01 -20.43 11.19
N TYR A 89 -0.87 -19.23 11.73
CA TYR A 89 0.33 -18.79 12.45
C TYR A 89 0.15 -18.98 13.96
N LYS A 90 1.04 -19.75 14.57
CA LYS A 90 1.07 -20.02 16.02
C LYS A 90 2.03 -19.13 16.80
N ASP A 91 2.76 -18.26 16.10
CA ASP A 91 3.70 -17.33 16.70
C ASP A 91 2.94 -16.24 17.49
N GLU A 92 3.29 -16.05 18.76
CA GLU A 92 2.61 -15.13 19.68
C GLU A 92 2.70 -13.67 19.21
N TYR A 93 3.85 -13.26 18.68
CA TYR A 93 4.05 -11.91 18.18
C TYR A 93 3.15 -11.66 16.96
N VAL A 94 3.12 -12.60 16.02
CA VAL A 94 2.23 -12.55 14.85
C VAL A 94 0.76 -12.57 15.28
N GLN A 95 0.38 -13.39 16.25
CA GLN A 95 -0.98 -13.43 16.77
C GLN A 95 -1.41 -12.10 17.39
N SER A 96 -0.54 -11.48 18.19
CA SER A 96 -0.83 -10.18 18.81
C SER A 96 -1.09 -9.07 17.78
N ILE A 97 -0.32 -9.06 16.68
CA ILE A 97 -0.50 -8.11 15.57
C ILE A 97 -1.82 -8.37 14.85
N LEU A 98 -2.14 -9.64 14.59
CA LEU A 98 -3.38 -10.01 13.91
C LEU A 98 -4.62 -9.70 14.76
N GLU A 99 -4.55 -9.89 16.08
CA GLU A 99 -5.62 -9.54 17.02
C GLU A 99 -5.87 -8.03 17.07
N LYS A 100 -4.79 -7.24 17.15
CA LYS A 100 -4.89 -5.79 17.10
C LYS A 100 -5.54 -5.32 15.79
N ALA A 101 -5.09 -5.85 14.66
CA ALA A 101 -5.66 -5.51 13.35
C ALA A 101 -7.15 -5.88 13.23
N LEU A 102 -7.58 -7.01 13.81
CA LEU A 102 -8.98 -7.42 13.85
C LEU A 102 -9.84 -6.50 14.73
N SER A 103 -9.31 -6.08 15.89
CA SER A 103 -9.98 -5.14 16.79
C SER A 103 -10.18 -3.76 16.15
N ASP A 104 -9.13 -3.24 15.52
CA ASP A 104 -9.16 -1.94 14.83
C ASP A 104 -10.16 -1.93 13.66
N LEU A 105 -10.34 -3.06 12.98
CA LEU A 105 -11.34 -3.22 11.93
C LEU A 105 -12.77 -3.36 12.49
N GLY A 106 -12.95 -4.07 13.61
CA GLY A 106 -14.26 -4.26 14.25
C GLY A 106 -14.86 -2.97 14.81
N ASN A 107 -14.04 -2.11 15.42
CA ASN A 107 -14.50 -0.83 15.98
C ASN A 107 -14.96 0.18 14.91
N ASN A 108 -14.52 0.02 13.66
CA ASN A 108 -14.92 0.88 12.54
C ASN A 108 -16.26 0.48 11.88
N VAL A 109 -16.91 -0.61 12.32
CA VAL A 109 -18.21 -1.08 11.79
C VAL A 109 -19.40 -0.60 12.65
N ALA A 110 -19.13 -0.08 13.85
CA ALA A 110 -20.14 0.33 14.84
C ALA A 110 -20.58 1.81 14.74
N LEU A 111 -20.21 2.53 13.67
CA LEU A 111 -20.61 3.91 13.37
C LEU A 111 -21.22 4.00 11.96
#